data_AF-Q5B8J5-F1
#
_entry.id   AF-Q5B8J5-F1
#
_cell.length_a   1.000
_cell.length_b   1.000
_cell.length_c   1.000
_cell.angle_alpha   90.00
_cell.angle_beta   90.00
_cell.angle_gamma   90.00
#
_symmetry.space_group_name_H-M   'P 1'
#
loop_
_entity.id
_entity.type
_entity.pdbx_description
1 polymer ?
#
loop_
_entity_poly.entity_id
_entity_poly.type
_entity_poly.pdbx_seq_one_letter_code
_entity_poly.pdbx_strand_id
1 'polypeptide(L)'
;MSEPGPSSVPTSADPRSHRPTKRRAVSPHSEQASVINSLFRDPSKEIKLPTPSTQKSASSLPAPPEIVANVQGSSAGAGSGEFHVYKASRRREYERLRLMQEEVDREKEGAEWQRKQEEVRRKDQEKTEKNRRRREKRNKAKAKGAKKGAGAGAAGAGADAGGAAEGGKGSDEMDVTEEKGVTTNKTGEEDQTEAAVETSGVIIHDDE
;
A
#
# COMPACT_ATOMS: atom_id res chain seq x y z
N MET A 1 -34.41 -2.60 -59.29
CA MET A 1 -34.26 -3.21 -57.95
C MET A 1 -34.64 -2.13 -56.95
N SER A 2 -35.84 -2.23 -56.38
CA SER A 2 -36.43 -1.19 -55.54
C SER A 2 -35.66 -1.07 -54.22
N GLU A 3 -35.41 0.17 -53.80
CA GLU A 3 -34.73 0.48 -52.54
C GLU A 3 -35.52 -0.09 -51.34
N PRO A 4 -34.85 -0.60 -50.28
CA PRO A 4 -35.55 -1.09 -49.10
C PRO A 4 -36.28 0.08 -48.42
N GLY A 5 -37.62 0.03 -48.42
CA GLY A 5 -38.45 1.01 -47.71
C GLY A 5 -38.23 0.98 -46.19
N PRO A 6 -38.70 2.00 -45.46
CA PRO A 6 -38.45 2.19 -44.03
C PRO A 6 -38.96 1.05 -43.13
N SER A 7 -39.80 0.16 -43.65
CA SER A 7 -40.27 -1.05 -42.96
C SER A 7 -39.31 -2.24 -43.03
N SER A 8 -38.22 -2.15 -43.81
CA SER A 8 -37.22 -3.21 -43.98
C SER A 8 -36.04 -3.08 -43.02
N VAL A 9 -35.98 -2.03 -42.20
CA VAL A 9 -34.96 -1.89 -41.17
C VAL A 9 -35.28 -2.89 -40.06
N PRO A 10 -34.37 -3.81 -39.71
CA PRO A 10 -34.61 -4.75 -38.62
C PRO A 10 -34.96 -3.96 -37.35
N THR A 11 -35.99 -4.36 -36.63
CA THR A 11 -36.52 -3.66 -35.44
C THR A 11 -35.46 -3.44 -34.34
N SER A 12 -34.33 -4.16 -34.41
CA SER A 12 -33.16 -3.96 -33.54
C SER A 12 -32.34 -2.71 -33.85
N ALA A 13 -32.53 -2.09 -35.02
CA ALA A 13 -31.82 -0.89 -35.48
C ALA A 13 -32.74 0.35 -35.54
N ASP A 14 -34.02 0.24 -35.13
CA ASP A 14 -34.96 1.36 -35.07
C ASP A 14 -34.77 2.17 -33.77
N PRO A 15 -34.37 3.46 -33.86
CA PRO A 15 -34.18 4.33 -32.69
C PRO A 15 -35.47 4.64 -31.92
N ARG A 16 -36.65 4.40 -32.52
CA ARG A 16 -37.94 4.55 -31.85
C ARG A 16 -38.31 3.33 -31.00
N SER A 17 -37.63 2.21 -31.20
CA SER A 17 -37.84 1.02 -30.41
C SER A 17 -37.08 1.16 -29.08
N HIS A 18 -37.81 1.32 -27.98
CA HIS A 18 -37.25 1.29 -26.61
C HIS A 18 -36.85 -0.13 -26.17
N ARG A 19 -36.52 -1.01 -27.11
CA ARG A 19 -36.07 -2.37 -26.78
C ARG A 19 -34.69 -2.27 -26.14
N PRO A 20 -34.43 -2.99 -25.04
CA PRO A 20 -33.11 -3.01 -24.43
C PRO A 20 -32.12 -3.60 -25.44
N THR A 21 -31.27 -2.76 -26.02
CA THR A 21 -30.16 -3.21 -26.87
C THR A 21 -29.21 -4.03 -26.02
N LYS A 22 -28.72 -5.17 -26.55
CA LYS A 22 -27.68 -5.97 -25.87
C LYS A 22 -26.56 -5.03 -25.41
N ARG A 23 -26.32 -4.96 -24.10
CA ARG A 23 -25.25 -4.14 -23.53
C ARG A 23 -23.94 -4.55 -24.18
N ARG A 24 -23.36 -3.66 -24.99
CA ARG A 24 -22.02 -3.87 -25.53
C ARG A 24 -21.06 -3.84 -24.35
N ALA A 25 -20.13 -4.80 -24.28
CA ALA A 25 -19.06 -4.75 -23.30
C ALA A 25 -18.28 -3.45 -23.56
N VAL A 26 -18.37 -2.50 -22.64
CA VAL A 26 -17.72 -1.21 -22.78
C VAL A 26 -16.23 -1.43 -22.56
N SER A 27 -15.41 -1.12 -23.56
CA SER A 27 -13.96 -1.16 -23.37
C SER A 27 -13.54 -0.03 -22.42
N PRO A 28 -12.43 -0.17 -21.69
CA PRO A 28 -11.92 0.91 -20.82
C PRO A 28 -11.78 2.23 -21.58
N HIS A 29 -11.39 2.16 -22.86
CA HIS A 29 -11.31 3.33 -23.73
C HIS A 29 -12.68 3.96 -24.01
N SER A 30 -13.72 3.15 -24.23
CA SER A 30 -15.07 3.64 -24.45
C SER A 30 -15.69 4.27 -23.19
N GLU A 31 -15.36 3.79 -21.99
CA GLU A 31 -15.78 4.42 -20.72
C GLU A 31 -15.13 5.80 -20.57
N GLN A 32 -13.81 5.87 -20.76
CA GLN A 32 -13.07 7.13 -20.72
C GLN A 32 -13.60 8.12 -21.76
N ALA A 33 -13.84 7.68 -23.00
CA ALA A 33 -14.40 8.52 -24.05
C ALA A 33 -15.78 9.07 -23.67
N SER A 34 -16.65 8.26 -23.05
CA SER A 34 -17.96 8.71 -22.57
C SER A 34 -17.83 9.78 -21.46
N VAL A 35 -16.89 9.59 -20.52
CA VAL A 35 -16.62 10.58 -19.45
C VAL A 35 -16.08 11.87 -20.05
N ILE A 36 -15.14 11.79 -21.00
CA ILE A 36 -14.56 12.93 -21.69
C ILE A 36 -15.63 13.70 -22.47
N ASN A 37 -16.49 13.02 -23.22
CA ASN A 37 -17.61 13.64 -23.94
C ASN A 37 -18.59 14.37 -23.00
N SER A 38 -18.82 13.81 -21.80
CA SER A 38 -19.64 14.46 -20.76
C SER A 38 -18.97 15.74 -20.22
N LEU A 39 -17.65 15.69 -19.97
CA LEU A 39 -16.88 16.84 -19.50
C LEU A 39 -16.81 17.96 -20.55
N PHE A 40 -16.68 17.61 -21.84
CA PHE A 40 -16.63 18.58 -22.94
C PHE A 40 -17.99 19.19 -23.31
N ARG A 41 -19.10 18.67 -22.78
CA ARG A 41 -20.43 19.26 -23.02
C ARG A 41 -20.50 20.70 -22.52
N ASP A 42 -19.91 20.96 -21.34
CA ASP A 42 -19.89 22.28 -20.69
C ASP A 42 -18.45 22.60 -20.20
N PRO A 43 -17.55 23.08 -21.08
CA PRO A 43 -16.13 23.27 -20.74
C PRO A 43 -15.88 24.43 -19.75
N SER A 44 -16.87 25.32 -19.52
CA SER A 44 -16.76 26.41 -18.55
C SER A 44 -17.09 25.98 -17.11
N LYS A 45 -17.54 24.74 -16.90
CA LYS A 45 -17.91 24.23 -15.58
C LYS A 45 -16.66 23.85 -14.78
N GLU A 46 -16.51 24.43 -13.59
CA GLU A 46 -15.42 24.09 -12.69
C GLU A 46 -15.42 22.60 -12.31
N ILE A 47 -14.27 21.95 -12.45
CA ILE A 47 -14.07 20.54 -12.09
C ILE A 47 -13.64 20.48 -10.63
N LYS A 48 -14.52 19.99 -9.75
CA LYS A 48 -14.21 19.73 -8.34
C LYS A 48 -13.49 18.40 -8.21
N LEU A 49 -12.17 18.44 -8.08
CA LEU A 49 -11.39 17.26 -7.72
C LEU A 49 -11.71 16.88 -6.27
N PRO A 50 -11.90 15.58 -5.97
CA PRO A 50 -12.07 15.15 -4.60
C PRO A 50 -10.80 15.49 -3.81
N THR A 51 -10.97 16.17 -2.67
CA THR A 51 -9.89 16.29 -1.69
C THR A 51 -9.52 14.91 -1.17
N PRO A 52 -8.24 14.66 -0.81
CA PRO A 52 -7.85 13.38 -0.22
C PRO A 52 -8.74 13.10 0.99
N SER A 53 -9.25 11.86 1.09
CA SER A 53 -10.09 11.48 2.22
C SER A 53 -9.28 11.56 3.50
N THR A 54 -9.63 12.48 4.39
CA THR A 54 -9.07 12.50 5.74
C THR A 54 -9.51 11.23 6.46
N GLN A 55 -8.54 10.45 6.94
CA GLN A 55 -8.83 9.28 7.75
C GLN A 55 -9.51 9.71 9.05
N LYS A 56 -10.50 8.92 9.50
CA LYS A 56 -11.13 9.17 10.80
C LYS A 56 -10.09 8.90 11.89
N SER A 57 -9.80 9.91 12.70
CA SER A 57 -8.97 9.79 13.91
C SER A 57 -9.83 10.07 15.14
N ALA A 58 -9.26 9.88 16.34
CA ALA A 58 -9.96 10.20 17.58
C ALA A 58 -10.41 11.68 17.64
N SER A 59 -9.66 12.58 17.02
CA SER A 59 -10.00 14.01 16.90
C SER A 59 -11.16 14.30 15.92
N SER A 60 -11.51 13.35 15.05
CA SER A 60 -12.66 13.49 14.14
C SER A 60 -13.99 13.23 14.83
N LEU A 61 -13.98 12.59 16.01
CA LEU A 61 -15.20 12.40 16.79
C LEU A 61 -15.63 13.72 17.44
N PRO A 62 -16.95 13.95 17.61
CA PRO A 62 -17.42 15.11 18.34
C PRO A 62 -16.89 15.05 19.78
N ALA A 63 -16.34 16.17 20.25
CA ALA A 63 -15.87 16.30 21.61
C ALA A 63 -17.02 16.02 22.60
N PRO A 64 -16.73 15.37 23.75
CA PRO A 64 -17.73 15.19 24.79
C PRO A 64 -18.23 16.58 25.25
N PRO A 65 -19.54 16.76 25.44
CA PRO A 65 -20.08 18.05 25.88
C PRO A 65 -19.55 18.39 27.28
N GLU A 66 -19.14 19.65 27.48
CA GLU A 66 -18.56 20.10 28.75
C GLU A 66 -19.58 20.11 29.90
N ILE A 67 -20.84 20.47 29.60
CA ILE A 67 -21.91 20.55 30.60
C ILE A 67 -23.08 19.68 30.16
N VAL A 68 -23.43 18.71 30.99
CA VAL A 68 -24.64 17.91 30.85
C VAL A 68 -25.72 18.54 31.71
N ALA A 69 -26.71 19.17 31.08
CA ALA A 69 -27.75 19.93 31.79
C ALA A 69 -28.81 19.05 32.47
N ASN A 70 -28.91 17.77 32.10
CA ASN A 70 -29.97 16.85 32.50
C ASN A 70 -29.50 15.81 33.54
N VAL A 71 -28.56 16.17 34.41
CA VAL A 71 -28.07 15.27 35.47
C VAL A 71 -29.10 15.23 36.62
N GLN A 72 -29.75 14.08 36.77
CA GLN A 72 -30.63 13.81 37.91
C GLN A 72 -29.77 13.59 39.19
N GLY A 73 -30.30 13.93 40.36
CA GLY A 73 -29.54 13.83 41.62
C GLY A 73 -28.99 12.42 41.91
N SER A 74 -27.87 12.33 42.62
CA SER A 74 -27.11 11.09 42.79
C SER A 74 -27.87 9.95 43.51
N SER A 75 -28.87 10.29 44.31
CA SER A 75 -29.73 9.32 45.03
C SER A 75 -31.03 9.01 44.29
N ALA A 76 -31.29 9.67 43.16
CA ALA A 76 -32.51 9.46 42.41
C ALA A 76 -32.44 8.13 41.61
N GLY A 77 -33.55 7.40 41.55
CA GLY A 77 -33.60 6.10 40.88
C GLY A 77 -33.39 6.15 39.37
N ALA A 78 -33.14 4.98 38.76
CA ALA A 78 -32.95 4.86 37.32
C ALA A 78 -34.23 5.25 36.55
N GLY A 79 -34.13 6.29 35.72
CA GLY A 79 -35.20 6.69 34.81
C GLY A 79 -35.30 5.76 33.60
N SER A 80 -36.45 5.76 32.92
CA SER A 80 -36.67 4.93 31.72
C SER A 80 -35.75 5.29 30.53
N GLY A 81 -35.25 6.52 30.49
CA GLY A 81 -34.31 6.99 29.47
C GLY A 81 -32.83 6.67 29.75
N GLU A 82 -32.48 6.28 30.98
CA GLU A 82 -31.09 6.11 31.42
C GLU A 82 -30.36 5.01 30.62
N PHE A 83 -31.08 3.94 30.29
CA PHE A 83 -30.54 2.86 29.45
C PHE A 83 -30.05 3.36 28.08
N HIS A 84 -30.81 4.25 27.45
CA HIS A 84 -30.43 4.78 26.14
C HIS A 84 -29.27 5.77 26.23
N VAL A 85 -29.20 6.56 27.31
CA VAL A 85 -28.07 7.44 27.60
C VAL A 85 -26.78 6.63 27.72
N TYR A 86 -26.81 5.57 28.54
CA TYR A 86 -25.68 4.65 28.68
C TYR A 86 -25.29 3.95 27.38
N LYS A 87 -26.27 3.45 26.62
CA LYS A 87 -26.01 2.80 25.33
C LYS A 87 -25.32 3.75 24.35
N ALA A 88 -25.74 5.02 24.32
CA ALA A 88 -25.14 6.04 23.47
C ALA A 88 -23.73 6.43 23.95
N SER A 89 -23.53 6.64 25.25
CA SER A 89 -22.21 7.00 25.82
C SER A 89 -21.20 5.87 25.63
N ARG A 90 -21.59 4.61 25.93
CA ARG A 90 -20.74 3.43 25.72
C ARG A 90 -20.35 3.26 24.25
N ARG A 91 -21.28 3.47 23.31
CA ARG A 91 -20.98 3.37 21.88
C ARG A 91 -19.96 4.43 21.44
N ARG A 92 -20.12 5.68 21.89
CA ARG A 92 -19.16 6.77 21.61
C ARG A 92 -17.79 6.46 22.20
N GLU A 93 -17.74 5.94 23.42
CA GLU A 93 -16.48 5.64 24.08
C GLU A 93 -15.73 4.47 23.43
N TYR A 94 -16.43 3.41 23.04
CA TYR A 94 -15.82 2.32 22.29
C TYR A 94 -15.31 2.77 20.92
N GLU A 95 -16.04 3.62 20.22
CA GLU A 95 -15.58 4.20 18.97
C GLU A 95 -14.32 5.07 19.17
N ARG A 96 -14.29 5.86 20.25
CA ARG A 96 -13.14 6.69 20.63
C ARG A 96 -11.90 5.85 20.94
N LEU A 97 -12.04 4.85 21.81
CA LEU A 97 -10.94 3.94 22.18
C LEU A 97 -10.43 3.16 20.98
N ARG A 98 -11.34 2.68 20.13
CA ARG A 98 -11.00 1.97 18.90
C ARG A 98 -10.18 2.85 17.95
N LEU A 99 -10.63 4.08 17.69
CA LEU A 99 -9.90 4.99 16.79
C LEU A 99 -8.54 5.39 17.36
N MET A 100 -8.45 5.59 18.68
CA MET A 100 -7.18 5.88 19.34
C MET A 100 -6.20 4.71 19.22
N GLN A 101 -6.67 3.47 19.42
CA GLN A 101 -5.85 2.27 19.27
C GLN A 101 -5.40 2.08 17.80
N GLU A 102 -6.33 2.22 16.84
CA GLU A 102 -6.03 2.12 15.41
C GLU A 102 -5.01 3.19 14.95
N GLU A 103 -5.01 4.38 15.56
CA GLU A 103 -4.03 5.45 15.30
C GLU A 103 -2.64 5.08 15.83
N VAL A 104 -2.56 4.60 17.08
CA VAL A 104 -1.30 4.14 17.69
C VAL A 104 -0.69 2.99 16.90
N ASP A 105 -1.50 2.01 16.49
CA ASP A 105 -1.00 0.85 15.74
C ASP A 105 -0.50 1.27 14.36
N ARG A 106 -1.22 2.17 13.67
CA ARG A 106 -0.77 2.73 12.39
C ARG A 106 0.53 3.53 12.51
N GLU A 107 0.70 4.31 13.58
CA GLU A 107 1.92 5.07 13.81
C GLU A 107 3.12 4.13 14.02
N LYS A 108 2.95 3.09 14.83
CA LYS A 108 3.97 2.06 15.06
C LYS A 108 4.34 1.34 13.77
N GLU A 109 3.35 0.82 13.04
CA GLU A 109 3.56 0.16 11.75
C GLU A 109 4.25 1.08 10.73
N GLY A 110 3.84 2.36 10.69
CA GLY A 110 4.45 3.37 9.84
C GLY A 110 5.92 3.64 10.19
N ALA A 111 6.24 3.74 11.47
CA ALA A 111 7.61 3.95 11.95
C ALA A 111 8.50 2.74 11.66
N GLU A 112 8.00 1.52 11.90
CA GLU A 112 8.70 0.28 11.59
C GLU A 112 8.95 0.12 10.09
N TRP A 113 7.95 0.44 9.27
CA TRP A 113 8.08 0.41 7.81
C TRP A 113 9.13 1.41 7.32
N GLN A 114 9.11 2.65 7.82
CA GLN A 114 10.10 3.67 7.46
C GLN A 114 11.51 3.24 7.85
N ARG A 115 11.70 2.72 9.07
CA ARG A 115 12.98 2.19 9.52
C ARG A 115 13.47 1.06 8.61
N LYS A 116 12.60 0.11 8.27
CA LYS A 116 12.94 -1.00 7.37
C LYS A 116 13.32 -0.51 5.97
N GLN A 117 12.59 0.47 5.44
CA GLN A 117 12.90 1.08 4.14
C GLN A 117 14.26 1.78 4.16
N GLU A 118 14.57 2.51 5.24
CA GLU A 118 15.85 3.20 5.39
C GLU A 118 17.01 2.20 5.52
N GLU A 119 16.84 1.13 6.30
CA GLU A 119 17.85 0.08 6.43
C GLU A 119 18.13 -0.62 5.10
N VAL A 120 17.09 -0.93 4.31
CA VAL A 120 17.24 -1.51 2.97
C VAL A 120 17.95 -0.52 2.04
N ARG A 121 17.54 0.75 2.05
CA ARG A 121 18.16 1.81 1.24
C ARG A 121 19.64 1.99 1.61
N ARG A 122 19.99 1.98 2.89
CA ARG A 122 21.37 2.09 3.38
C ARG A 122 22.21 0.91 2.89
N LYS A 123 21.72 -0.33 3.04
CA LYS A 123 22.41 -1.54 2.55
C LYS A 123 22.64 -1.49 1.04
N ASP A 124 21.67 -0.99 0.27
CA ASP A 124 21.81 -0.83 -1.18
C ASP A 124 22.82 0.25 -1.57
N GLN A 125 22.82 1.39 -0.84
CA GLN A 125 23.82 2.44 -1.01
C GLN A 125 25.22 1.96 -0.68
N GLU A 126 25.43 1.26 0.45
CA GLU A 126 26.73 0.69 0.84
C GLU A 126 27.27 -0.27 -0.24
N LYS A 127 26.41 -1.15 -0.79
CA LYS A 127 26.76 -2.05 -1.89
C LYS A 127 27.11 -1.28 -3.16
N THR A 128 26.32 -0.28 -3.49
CA THR A 128 26.50 0.57 -4.68
C THR A 128 27.79 1.39 -4.60
N GLU A 129 28.10 1.97 -3.43
CA GLU A 129 29.32 2.73 -3.15
C GLU A 129 30.56 1.83 -3.18
N LYS A 130 30.51 0.64 -2.57
CA LYS A 130 31.61 -0.33 -2.65
C LYS A 130 31.91 -0.70 -4.10
N ASN A 131 30.88 -0.92 -4.91
CA ASN A 131 31.01 -1.22 -6.33
C ASN A 131 31.51 -0.02 -7.13
N ARG A 132 31.03 1.20 -6.84
CA ARG A 132 31.51 2.44 -7.44
C ARG A 132 32.99 2.67 -7.14
N ARG A 133 33.41 2.53 -5.88
CA ARG A 133 34.82 2.61 -5.45
C ARG A 133 35.71 1.59 -6.16
N ARG A 134 35.24 0.35 -6.31
CA ARG A 134 35.95 -0.70 -7.07
C ARG A 134 36.12 -0.31 -8.55
N ARG A 135 35.07 0.21 -9.19
CA ARG A 135 35.11 0.68 -10.58
C ARG A 135 36.04 1.89 -10.75
N GLU A 136 35.98 2.86 -9.85
CA GLU A 136 36.86 4.04 -9.88
C GLU A 136 38.33 3.67 -9.68
N LYS A 137 38.65 2.77 -8.75
CA LYS A 137 40.02 2.28 -8.56
C LYS A 137 40.55 1.61 -9.83
N ARG A 138 39.73 0.76 -10.47
CA ARG A 138 40.08 0.11 -11.75
C ARG A 138 40.25 1.13 -12.87
N ASN A 139 39.36 2.13 -12.99
CA ASN A 139 39.46 3.16 -14.02
C ASN A 139 40.70 4.05 -13.82
N LYS A 140 41.01 4.44 -12.57
CA LYS A 140 42.24 5.17 -12.22
C LYS A 140 43.49 4.36 -12.56
N ALA A 141 43.50 3.05 -12.28
CA ALA A 141 44.62 2.16 -12.64
C ALA A 141 44.80 2.05 -14.17
N LYS A 142 43.71 1.87 -14.92
CA LYS A 142 43.73 1.87 -16.39
C LYS A 142 44.22 3.19 -16.97
N ALA A 143 43.76 4.32 -16.43
CA ALA A 143 44.19 5.66 -16.89
C ALA A 143 45.68 5.92 -16.59
N LYS A 144 46.20 5.44 -15.44
CA LYS A 144 47.64 5.50 -15.14
C LYS A 144 48.47 4.57 -16.05
N GLY A 145 47.96 3.37 -16.34
CA GLY A 145 48.59 2.44 -17.29
C GLY A 145 48.63 2.99 -18.73
N ALA A 146 47.53 3.61 -19.17
CA ALA A 146 47.46 4.27 -20.48
C ALA A 146 48.39 5.50 -20.56
N LYS A 147 48.53 6.30 -19.49
CA LYS A 147 49.52 7.39 -19.45
C LYS A 147 50.97 6.90 -19.41
N LYS A 148 51.25 5.74 -18.80
CA LYS A 148 52.59 5.14 -18.76
C LYS A 148 52.95 4.43 -20.08
N GLY A 149 51.94 3.91 -20.80
CA GLY A 149 52.09 3.32 -22.14
C GLY A 149 52.12 4.34 -23.28
N ALA A 150 51.43 5.48 -23.15
CA ALA A 150 51.46 6.55 -24.16
C ALA A 150 52.80 7.34 -24.18
N GLY A 151 53.71 7.10 -23.23
CA GLY A 151 55.07 7.65 -23.22
C GLY A 151 56.12 6.76 -23.88
N ALA A 152 55.77 5.55 -24.32
CA ALA A 152 56.70 4.62 -24.95
C ALA A 152 56.02 3.87 -26.11
N GLY A 153 56.32 4.30 -27.33
CA GLY A 153 56.16 3.46 -28.52
C GLY A 153 54.89 3.67 -29.35
N ALA A 154 54.85 4.75 -30.13
CA ALA A 154 54.20 4.72 -31.43
C ALA A 154 55.17 4.07 -32.43
N ALA A 155 55.15 2.73 -32.53
CA ALA A 155 55.67 1.97 -33.66
C ALA A 155 55.29 0.49 -33.54
N GLY A 156 54.72 -0.09 -34.60
CA GLY A 156 54.85 -1.52 -34.90
C GLY A 156 53.57 -2.35 -34.84
N ALA A 157 53.13 -2.77 -36.02
CA ALA A 157 52.04 -3.70 -36.28
C ALA A 157 52.33 -5.16 -35.86
N GLY A 158 51.25 -5.92 -35.63
CA GLY A 158 51.13 -7.30 -36.16
C GLY A 158 51.20 -8.48 -35.18
N ALA A 159 50.22 -9.38 -35.37
CA ALA A 159 50.22 -10.83 -35.12
C ALA A 159 49.83 -11.40 -33.74
N ASP A 160 48.62 -11.97 -33.74
CA ASP A 160 48.15 -13.25 -33.18
C ASP A 160 49.11 -14.15 -32.38
N ALA A 161 48.66 -14.62 -31.21
CA ALA A 161 48.62 -16.03 -30.78
C ALA A 161 48.30 -16.15 -29.28
N GLY A 162 47.42 -17.08 -28.93
CA GLY A 162 47.00 -17.38 -27.57
C GLY A 162 48.05 -18.14 -26.73
N GLY A 163 47.80 -18.21 -25.42
CA GLY A 163 48.60 -19.01 -24.50
C GLY A 163 48.21 -18.74 -23.04
N ALA A 164 47.75 -19.80 -22.38
CA ALA A 164 47.27 -19.80 -21.00
C ALA A 164 48.37 -19.51 -19.96
N ALA A 165 47.98 -18.92 -18.83
CA ALA A 165 48.70 -19.09 -17.56
C ALA A 165 47.74 -18.90 -16.38
N GLU A 166 47.63 -20.02 -15.67
CA GLU A 166 46.99 -20.31 -14.39
C GLU A 166 47.56 -19.51 -13.20
N GLY A 167 46.76 -19.37 -12.13
CA GLY A 167 47.29 -19.28 -10.76
C GLY A 167 46.85 -18.08 -9.94
N GLY A 168 45.88 -18.29 -9.03
CA GLY A 168 45.57 -17.30 -7.98
C GLY A 168 44.31 -17.60 -7.18
N LYS A 169 44.31 -18.70 -6.41
CA LYS A 169 43.32 -19.07 -5.38
C LYS A 169 42.97 -17.89 -4.47
N GLY A 170 41.67 -17.71 -4.25
CA GLY A 170 41.08 -16.86 -3.22
C GLY A 170 39.63 -17.27 -3.03
N SER A 171 39.43 -18.42 -2.41
CA SER A 171 38.14 -18.90 -1.93
C SER A 171 37.59 -17.93 -0.90
N ASP A 172 36.43 -17.33 -1.19
CA ASP A 172 35.50 -16.88 -0.15
C ASP A 172 34.13 -17.39 -0.58
N GLU A 173 33.67 -18.34 0.22
CA GLU A 173 32.54 -19.23 0.05
C GLU A 173 31.24 -18.43 0.06
N MET A 174 30.45 -18.55 -1.01
CA MET A 174 29.08 -18.06 -1.05
C MET A 174 28.21 -19.03 -0.24
N ASP A 175 27.90 -18.66 1.00
CA ASP A 175 26.76 -19.23 1.73
C ASP A 175 25.47 -18.85 0.99
N VAL A 176 24.98 -19.79 0.19
CA VAL A 176 23.61 -19.79 -0.35
C VAL A 176 22.77 -20.55 0.67
N THR A 177 22.18 -19.82 1.62
CA THR A 177 21.12 -20.36 2.47
C THR A 177 19.82 -20.38 1.67
N GLU A 178 19.55 -21.56 1.12
CA GLU A 178 18.33 -21.97 0.46
C GLU A 178 17.24 -22.21 1.52
N GLU A 179 16.42 -21.19 1.83
CA GLU A 179 15.24 -21.40 2.66
C GLU A 179 14.10 -22.03 1.83
N LYS A 180 13.93 -23.34 2.02
CA LYS A 180 12.75 -24.08 1.57
C LYS A 180 11.50 -23.53 2.23
N GLY A 181 10.57 -23.07 1.38
CA GLY A 181 9.20 -22.76 1.77
C GLY A 181 8.50 -23.96 2.38
N VAL A 182 7.97 -23.77 3.59
CA VAL A 182 7.03 -24.69 4.22
C VAL A 182 5.63 -24.29 3.76
N THR A 183 5.08 -25.10 2.85
CA THR A 183 3.68 -25.01 2.42
C THR A 183 2.77 -25.58 3.49
N THR A 184 1.81 -24.76 3.87
CA THR A 184 0.61 -25.06 4.64
C THR A 184 -0.14 -26.29 4.09
N ASN A 185 -0.55 -27.21 4.96
CA ASN A 185 -1.78 -27.97 4.76
C ASN A 185 -2.46 -28.21 6.10
N LYS A 186 -3.72 -27.77 6.16
CA LYS A 186 -4.63 -27.74 7.30
C LYS A 186 -5.83 -28.59 6.92
N THR A 187 -6.10 -29.65 7.70
CA THR A 187 -7.38 -30.39 7.73
C THR A 187 -7.52 -30.89 9.17
N GLY A 188 -8.42 -30.32 9.99
CA GLY A 188 -9.75 -30.88 10.35
C GLY A 188 -9.56 -32.01 11.37
N GLU A 189 -10.12 -32.07 12.58
CA GLU A 189 -11.38 -31.64 13.21
C GLU A 189 -11.14 -31.93 14.72
N GLU A 190 -11.59 -31.14 15.71
CA GLU A 190 -12.74 -31.48 16.57
C GLU A 190 -12.90 -30.42 17.68
N ASP A 191 -14.15 -30.03 17.88
CA ASP A 191 -14.90 -29.70 19.10
C ASP A 191 -14.17 -29.10 20.33
N GLN A 192 -14.58 -27.87 20.70
CA GLN A 192 -14.69 -27.49 22.12
C GLN A 192 -15.56 -26.23 22.33
N THR A 193 -16.58 -26.46 23.14
CA THR A 193 -17.61 -25.58 23.71
C THR A 193 -17.11 -24.25 24.27
N GLU A 194 -17.89 -23.18 24.04
CA GLU A 194 -17.66 -21.84 24.58
C GLU A 194 -17.72 -21.81 26.11
N ALA A 195 -16.58 -21.57 26.76
CA ALA A 195 -16.49 -21.19 28.17
C ALA A 195 -16.32 -19.67 28.27
N ALA A 196 -17.14 -19.04 29.11
CA ALA A 196 -17.13 -17.62 29.40
C ALA A 196 -15.73 -17.15 29.84
N VAL A 197 -15.19 -16.14 29.14
CA VAL A 197 -13.95 -15.47 29.52
C VAL A 197 -14.27 -14.49 30.65
N GLU A 198 -13.98 -14.87 31.89
CA GLU A 198 -13.91 -13.95 33.02
C GLU A 198 -12.70 -13.02 32.84
N THR A 199 -12.96 -11.71 32.76
CA THR A 199 -11.91 -10.70 32.70
C THR A 199 -11.23 -10.59 34.06
N SER A 200 -9.94 -10.90 34.11
CA SER A 200 -9.11 -10.71 35.31
C SER A 200 -9.04 -9.24 35.70
N GLY A 201 -9.58 -8.90 36.87
CA GLY A 201 -9.51 -7.55 37.44
C GLY A 201 -8.07 -7.15 37.79
N VAL A 202 -7.73 -5.89 37.56
CA VAL A 202 -6.45 -5.29 37.94
C VAL A 202 -6.40 -5.20 39.47
N ILE A 203 -5.46 -5.92 40.09
CA ILE A 203 -5.14 -5.80 41.52
C ILE A 203 -4.12 -4.68 41.66
N ILE A 204 -4.52 -3.56 42.25
CA ILE A 204 -3.61 -2.47 42.64
C ILE A 204 -3.18 -2.77 44.07
N HIS A 205 -1.88 -2.99 44.28
CA HIS A 205 -1.29 -3.02 45.60
C HIS A 205 -0.93 -1.58 45.98
N ASP A 206 -1.61 -1.04 47.00
CA ASP A 206 -1.19 0.16 47.70
C ASP A 206 -0.07 -0.25 48.68
N ASP A 207 1.17 0.10 48.35
CA ASP A 207 2.30 0.02 49.28
C ASP A 207 2.35 1.32 50.10
N GLU A 208 2.20 1.18 51.42
CA GLU A 208 2.41 2.19 52.46
C GLU A 208 3.90 2.33 52.82
#